data_AF-A0A6V8CPJ3-F1
#
_entry.id   AF-A0A6V8CPJ3-F1
#
_cell.length_a   1.000
_cell.length_b   1.000
_cell.length_c   1.000
_cell.angle_alpha   90.00
_cell.angle_beta   90.00
_cell.angle_gamma   90.00
#
_symmetry.space_group_name_H-M   'P 1'
#
loop_
_entity.id
_entity.type
_entity.pdbx_description
1 polymer ?
#
loop_
_entity_poly.entity_id
_entity_poly.type
_entity_poly.pdbx_seq_one_letter_code
_entity_poly.pdbx_strand_id
1 'polypeptide(L)'
;MQEELARPVIEVVEFPTGKVTHEMFAFGSELAVVPVSEAGQKRPIQELAQKQLIHTIRQWAGVHVRVQFTSDSAATVYAPSNMISTLVGRGGDNVRALQDQLGGLRLTIESLDNLPDSDDVSEHSIWSDDQDRRAYQSRAYEQHGRSKKTRKGRRR
;
A
#
# COMPACT_ATOMS: atom_id res chain seq x y z
N MET A 1 42.90 2.43 -10.66
CA MET A 1 42.64 1.02 -10.28
C MET A 1 41.45 1.06 -9.34
N GLN A 2 40.32 0.54 -9.78
CA GLN A 2 39.10 0.42 -8.98
C GLN A 2 39.27 -0.89 -8.21
N GLU A 3 39.68 -0.81 -6.95
CA GLU A 3 39.86 -1.98 -6.09
C GLU A 3 38.52 -2.69 -5.89
N GLU A 4 38.54 -4.02 -5.95
CA GLU A 4 37.38 -4.88 -5.84
C GLU A 4 36.64 -4.64 -4.51
N LEU A 5 35.48 -3.98 -4.58
CA LEU A 5 34.60 -3.74 -3.44
C LEU A 5 33.73 -4.97 -3.08
N ALA A 6 33.78 -6.03 -3.89
CA ALA A 6 33.00 -7.24 -3.68
C ALA A 6 33.63 -8.10 -2.58
N ARG A 7 33.39 -7.74 -1.32
CA ARG A 7 33.74 -8.58 -0.17
C ARG A 7 32.66 -9.66 0.01
N PRO A 8 33.03 -10.88 0.48
CA PRO A 8 32.03 -11.87 0.85
C PRO A 8 31.17 -11.35 2.01
N VAL A 9 29.86 -11.39 1.83
CA VAL A 9 28.86 -10.99 2.83
C VAL A 9 28.14 -12.23 3.32
N ILE A 10 27.84 -12.27 4.62
CA ILE A 10 26.98 -13.30 5.21
C ILE A 10 25.66 -12.64 5.57
N GLU A 11 24.56 -13.17 5.05
CA GLU A 11 23.20 -12.73 5.34
C GLU A 11 22.61 -13.52 6.51
N VAL A 12 22.06 -12.81 7.50
CA VAL A 12 21.39 -13.42 8.64
C VAL A 12 19.88 -13.36 8.40
N VAL A 13 19.30 -14.51 8.05
CA VAL A 13 17.86 -14.64 7.76
C VAL A 13 17.08 -15.16 8.97
N GLU A 14 15.89 -14.61 9.20
CA GLU A 14 14.93 -15.13 10.18
C GLU A 14 14.19 -16.36 9.61
N PHE A 15 14.02 -17.42 10.40
CA PHE A 15 13.22 -18.59 10.02
C PHE A 15 11.88 -18.57 10.77
N PRO A 16 10.74 -18.86 10.11
CA PRO A 16 10.57 -19.35 8.74
C PRO A 16 10.44 -18.28 7.66
N THR A 17 10.47 -16.99 8.04
CA THR A 17 10.10 -15.86 7.17
C THR A 17 11.09 -15.63 6.01
N GLY A 18 12.35 -16.06 6.15
CA GLY A 18 13.42 -15.84 5.18
C GLY A 18 13.92 -14.39 5.13
N LYS A 19 13.44 -13.51 6.01
CA LYS A 19 13.77 -12.08 5.99
C LYS A 19 15.21 -11.86 6.46
N VAL A 20 16.04 -11.20 5.65
CA VAL A 20 17.38 -10.77 6.05
C VAL A 20 17.24 -9.69 7.13
N THR A 21 17.87 -9.91 8.28
CA THR A 21 17.81 -9.01 9.45
C THR A 21 19.12 -8.27 9.68
N HIS A 22 20.24 -8.93 9.35
CA HIS A 22 21.57 -8.39 9.52
C HIS A 22 22.46 -8.84 8.37
N GLU A 23 23.38 -7.95 8.00
CA GLU A 23 24.52 -8.27 7.15
C GLU A 23 25.76 -8.35 8.05
N MET A 24 26.55 -9.40 7.85
CA MET A 24 27.80 -9.60 8.57
C MET A 24 28.97 -9.43 7.61
N PHE A 25 29.94 -8.61 8.02
CA PHE A 25 31.15 -8.32 7.27
C PHE A 25 32.39 -8.63 8.10
N ALA A 26 33.42 -9.19 7.46
CA ALA A 26 34.75 -9.27 8.04
C ALA A 26 35.52 -7.97 7.72
N PHE A 27 36.00 -7.29 8.76
CA PHE A 27 36.82 -6.10 8.66
C PHE A 27 38.16 -6.32 9.36
N GLY A 28 39.18 -6.73 8.59
CA GLY A 28 40.49 -7.08 9.14
C GLY A 28 40.41 -8.30 10.05
N SER A 29 40.66 -8.09 11.36
CA SER A 29 40.56 -9.12 12.41
C SER A 29 39.25 -9.08 13.20
N GLU A 30 38.30 -8.23 12.83
CA GLU A 30 37.04 -8.04 13.54
C GLU A 30 35.83 -8.41 12.66
N LEU A 31 34.75 -8.83 13.31
CA LEU A 31 33.46 -9.12 12.68
C LEU A 31 32.48 -7.98 12.98
N ALA A 32 32.00 -7.31 11.94
CA ALA A 32 30.98 -6.28 12.04
C ALA A 32 29.61 -6.88 11.71
N VAL A 33 28.65 -6.69 12.62
CA VAL A 33 27.24 -7.04 12.39
C VAL A 33 26.48 -5.76 12.19
N VAL A 34 26.02 -5.53 10.96
CA VAL A 34 25.25 -4.35 10.60
C VAL A 34 23.80 -4.80 10.51
N PRO A 35 22.88 -4.24 11.33
CA PRO A 35 21.47 -4.46 11.09
C PRO A 35 21.17 -3.92 9.71
N VAL A 36 20.50 -4.72 8.87
CA VAL A 36 19.85 -4.13 7.72
C VAL A 36 18.73 -3.32 8.32
N SER A 37 18.98 -2.02 8.50
CA SER A 37 17.96 -1.10 8.99
C SER A 37 16.76 -1.38 8.11
N GLU A 38 15.69 -1.84 8.74
CA GLU A 38 14.42 -1.97 8.08
C GLU A 38 13.98 -0.54 7.72
N ALA A 39 14.50 -0.01 6.61
CA ALA A 39 13.84 1.04 5.86
C ALA A 39 12.40 0.60 5.48
N GLY A 40 12.08 -0.70 5.66
CA GLY A 40 10.77 -1.33 5.53
C GLY A 40 9.99 -1.62 6.83
N GLN A 41 10.44 -1.24 8.04
CA GLN A 41 9.54 -1.32 9.20
C GLN A 41 8.59 -0.12 9.10
N LYS A 42 7.55 -0.29 8.30
CA LYS A 42 6.52 0.74 8.11
C LYS A 42 6.05 1.17 9.48
N ARG A 43 6.36 2.41 9.86
CA ARG A 43 5.92 2.93 11.15
C ARG A 43 4.39 2.78 11.17
N PRO A 44 3.73 2.36 12.26
CA PRO A 44 2.27 2.18 12.27
C PRO A 44 1.50 3.43 11.78
N ILE A 45 2.06 4.62 12.02
CA ILE A 45 1.57 5.90 11.50
C ILE A 45 1.67 5.97 9.96
N GLN A 46 2.79 5.53 9.38
CA GLN A 46 2.98 5.48 7.93
C GLN A 46 2.06 4.46 7.27
N GLU A 47 1.78 3.31 7.89
CA GLU A 47 0.79 2.36 7.36
C GLU A 47 -0.62 2.95 7.32
N LEU A 48 -1.00 3.68 8.38
CA LEU A 48 -2.30 4.35 8.45
C LEU A 48 -2.38 5.47 7.40
N ALA A 49 -1.33 6.28 7.27
CA ALA A 49 -1.22 7.29 6.24
C ALA A 49 -1.25 6.68 4.82
N GLN A 50 -0.61 5.52 4.62
CA GLN A 50 -0.61 4.79 3.35
C GLN A 50 -2.03 4.37 2.97
N LYS A 51 -2.76 3.75 3.90
CA LYS A 51 -4.16 3.34 3.69
C LYS A 51 -5.05 4.54 3.35
N GLN A 52 -4.87 5.65 4.06
CA GLN A 52 -5.62 6.88 3.80
C GLN A 52 -5.30 7.46 2.42
N LEU A 53 -4.03 7.51 2.03
CA LEU A 53 -3.62 8.03 0.72
C LEU A 53 -4.19 7.21 -0.43
N ILE A 54 -4.13 5.88 -0.31
CA ILE A 54 -4.73 4.96 -1.29
C ILE A 54 -6.23 5.20 -1.39
N HIS A 55 -6.92 5.38 -0.25
CA HIS A 55 -8.36 5.64 -0.23
C HIS A 55 -8.71 6.96 -0.93
N THR A 56 -8.01 8.05 -0.62
CA THR A 56 -8.22 9.36 -1.24
C THR A 56 -7.98 9.32 -2.74
N ILE A 57 -6.87 8.72 -3.20
CA ILE A 57 -6.56 8.62 -4.63
C ILE A 57 -7.62 7.77 -5.34
N ARG A 58 -8.09 6.69 -4.71
CA ARG A 58 -9.15 5.85 -5.28
C ARG A 58 -10.49 6.60 -5.39
N GLN A 59 -10.87 7.40 -4.40
CA GLN A 59 -12.09 8.21 -4.48
C GLN A 59 -12.01 9.29 -5.55
N TRP A 60 -10.82 9.87 -5.72
CA TRP A 60 -10.62 11.02 -6.58
C TRP A 60 -10.41 10.60 -8.05
N ALA A 61 -9.57 9.61 -8.32
CA ALA A 61 -9.22 9.15 -9.67
C ALA A 61 -9.92 7.85 -10.10
N GLY A 62 -10.50 7.09 -9.17
CA GLY A 62 -11.06 5.76 -9.48
C GLY A 62 -10.01 4.68 -9.78
N VAL A 63 -8.73 4.93 -9.48
CA VAL A 63 -7.61 4.06 -9.84
C VAL A 63 -7.08 3.33 -8.61
N HIS A 64 -6.69 2.06 -8.80
CA HIS A 64 -5.95 1.30 -7.79
C HIS A 64 -4.47 1.66 -7.89
N VAL A 65 -3.92 2.17 -6.81
CA VAL A 65 -2.52 2.60 -6.73
C VAL A 65 -1.81 1.93 -5.57
N ARG A 66 -0.50 1.81 -5.67
CA ARG A 66 0.38 1.47 -4.55
C ARG A 66 1.09 2.75 -4.09
N VAL A 67 1.38 2.82 -2.80
CA VAL A 67 2.01 3.98 -2.18
C VAL A 67 3.16 3.49 -1.33
N GLN A 68 4.33 4.10 -1.51
CA GLN A 68 5.50 3.89 -0.68
C GLN A 68 5.93 5.24 -0.11
N PHE A 69 6.11 5.32 1.21
CA PHE A 69 6.70 6.52 1.83
C PHE A 69 8.21 6.45 1.69
N THR A 70 8.79 7.49 1.09
CA THR A 70 10.25 7.68 1.04
C THR A 70 10.75 8.46 2.26
N SER A 71 9.89 9.29 2.87
CA SER A 71 10.16 10.02 4.11
C SER A 71 8.85 10.36 4.82
N ASP A 72 8.93 11.02 5.97
CA ASP A 72 7.73 11.45 6.72
C ASP A 72 6.93 12.55 5.99
N SER A 73 7.50 13.19 4.96
CA SER A 73 6.88 14.27 4.18
C SER A 73 6.87 14.02 2.66
N ALA A 74 7.31 12.85 2.21
CA ALA A 74 7.33 12.50 0.79
C ALA A 74 6.90 11.04 0.56
N ALA A 75 6.09 10.83 -0.48
CA ALA A 75 5.63 9.52 -0.88
C ALA A 75 5.67 9.35 -2.41
N THR A 76 5.97 8.13 -2.84
CA THR A 76 5.92 7.69 -4.23
C THR A 76 4.64 6.89 -4.45
N VAL A 77 3.85 7.33 -5.42
CA VAL A 77 2.61 6.69 -5.84
C VAL A 77 2.87 5.94 -7.14
N TYR A 78 2.73 4.63 -7.09
CA TYR A 78 2.84 3.76 -8.25
C TYR A 78 1.45 3.54 -8.84
N ALA A 79 1.29 3.94 -10.10
CA ALA A 79 0.05 3.86 -10.83
C ALA A 79 0.24 3.13 -12.16
N PRO A 80 -0.83 2.55 -12.73
CA PRO A 80 -0.80 2.01 -14.07
C PRO A 80 -0.39 3.08 -15.10
N SER A 81 0.48 2.72 -16.06
CA SER A 81 1.05 3.65 -17.06
C SER A 81 0.00 4.44 -17.84
N ASN A 82 -1.16 3.85 -18.11
CA ASN A 82 -2.28 4.50 -18.79
C ASN A 82 -2.98 5.58 -17.94
N MET A 83 -2.79 5.56 -16.62
CA MET A 83 -3.47 6.45 -15.67
C MET A 83 -2.55 7.55 -15.11
N ILE A 84 -1.23 7.46 -15.31
CA ILE A 84 -0.26 8.46 -14.83
C ILE A 84 -0.63 9.86 -15.33
N SER A 85 -0.96 10.00 -16.62
CA SER A 85 -1.34 11.29 -17.22
C SER A 85 -2.59 11.90 -16.57
N THR A 86 -3.55 11.07 -16.16
CA THR A 86 -4.77 11.50 -15.46
C THR A 86 -4.47 11.93 -14.03
N LEU A 87 -3.58 11.21 -13.34
CA LEU A 87 -3.17 11.52 -11.97
C LEU A 87 -2.32 12.80 -11.90
N VAL A 88 -1.41 13.01 -12.85
CA VAL A 88 -0.60 14.23 -12.93
C VAL A 88 -1.44 15.43 -13.39
N GLY A 89 -2.33 15.22 -14.36
CA GLY A 89 -3.12 16.28 -14.99
C GLY A 89 -2.30 17.15 -15.94
N ARG A 90 -2.96 18.10 -16.61
CA ARG A 90 -2.29 19.06 -17.51
C ARG A 90 -1.33 19.92 -16.68
N GLY A 91 -0.05 19.96 -17.05
CA GLY A 91 0.96 20.77 -16.35
C GLY A 91 1.22 20.40 -14.89
N GLY A 92 0.71 19.28 -14.40
CA GLY A 92 0.83 18.89 -12.98
C GLY A 92 -0.21 19.53 -12.05
N ASP A 93 -1.25 20.19 -12.59
CA ASP A 93 -2.28 20.84 -11.77
C ASP A 93 -2.96 19.87 -10.82
N ASN A 94 -3.14 18.63 -11.27
CA ASN A 94 -3.90 17.66 -10.51
C ASN A 94 -3.12 17.05 -9.35
N VAL A 95 -1.86 16.68 -9.59
CA VAL A 95 -0.98 16.24 -8.51
C VAL A 95 -0.74 17.36 -7.50
N ARG A 96 -0.69 18.63 -7.93
CA ARG A 96 -0.62 19.79 -7.02
C ARG A 96 -1.85 19.89 -6.13
N ALA A 97 -3.06 19.84 -6.70
CA ALA A 97 -4.29 19.87 -5.92
C ALA A 97 -4.36 18.72 -4.90
N LEU A 98 -3.89 17.53 -5.27
CA LEU A 98 -3.81 16.38 -4.36
C LEU A 98 -2.80 16.62 -3.21
N GLN A 99 -1.61 17.15 -3.51
CA GLN A 99 -0.61 17.49 -2.51
C GLN A 99 -1.13 18.55 -1.52
N ASP A 100 -1.86 19.56 -2.02
CA ASP A 100 -2.46 20.60 -1.18
C ASP A 100 -3.52 20.04 -0.23
N GLN A 101 -4.38 19.13 -0.72
CA GLN A 101 -5.38 18.44 0.11
C GLN A 101 -4.76 17.56 1.21
N LEU A 102 -3.58 17.02 0.96
CA LEU A 102 -2.86 16.16 1.89
C LEU A 102 -1.95 16.94 2.84
N GLY A 103 -2.06 18.28 2.87
CA GLY A 103 -1.30 19.13 3.79
C GLY A 103 0.14 19.39 3.34
N GLY A 104 0.41 19.37 2.03
CA GLY A 104 1.72 19.68 1.46
C GLY A 104 2.68 18.47 1.39
N LEU A 105 2.15 17.25 1.50
CA LEU A 105 2.93 16.03 1.29
C LEU A 105 3.47 16.01 -0.14
N ARG A 106 4.77 15.79 -0.34
CA ARG A 106 5.35 15.72 -1.67
C ARG A 106 5.02 14.37 -2.31
N LEU A 107 4.35 14.40 -3.47
CA LEU A 107 3.97 13.21 -4.21
C LEU A 107 4.76 13.07 -5.50
N THR A 108 5.46 11.95 -5.64
CA THR A 108 6.07 11.50 -6.89
C THR A 108 5.17 10.44 -7.49
N ILE A 109 4.87 10.52 -8.79
CA ILE A 109 4.03 9.54 -9.48
C ILE A 109 4.90 8.74 -10.44
N GLU A 110 4.89 7.43 -10.32
CA GLU A 110 5.67 6.51 -11.15
C GLU A 110 4.81 5.37 -11.69
N SER A 111 5.35 4.68 -12.72
CA SER A 111 4.72 3.46 -13.23
C SER A 111 4.82 2.34 -12.20
N LEU A 112 3.77 1.52 -12.12
CA LEU A 112 3.80 0.27 -11.37
C LEU A 112 4.96 -0.66 -11.80
N ASP A 113 5.45 -0.53 -13.03
CA ASP A 113 6.59 -1.31 -13.54
C ASP A 113 7.92 -0.97 -12.84
N ASN A 114 8.02 0.21 -12.20
CA ASN A 114 9.22 0.65 -11.46
C ASN A 114 9.15 0.29 -9.97
N LEU A 115 8.15 -0.48 -9.54
CA LEU A 115 8.07 -0.89 -8.15
C LEU A 115 9.31 -1.73 -7.81
N PRO A 116 10.15 -1.34 -6.84
CA PRO A 116 11.28 -2.17 -6.43
C PRO A 116 10.74 -3.51 -5.93
N ASP A 117 11.26 -4.62 -6.47
CA ASP A 117 10.94 -6.01 -6.09
C ASP A 117 11.31 -6.36 -4.63
N SER A 118 11.75 -5.38 -3.85
CA SER A 118 12.20 -5.54 -2.47
C SER A 118 11.09 -5.13 -1.51
N ASP A 119 10.11 -6.00 -1.38
CA ASP A 119 9.68 -6.55 -0.10
C ASP A 119 8.49 -7.46 -0.39
N ASP A 120 8.62 -8.69 0.07
CA ASP A 120 7.59 -9.71 0.13
C ASP A 120 6.35 -9.13 0.85
N VAL A 121 5.54 -8.39 0.10
CA VAL A 121 4.11 -8.30 0.38
C VAL A 121 3.60 -9.69 0.10
N SER A 122 3.78 -10.57 1.10
CA SER A 122 2.90 -11.69 1.34
C SER A 122 1.53 -11.26 0.83
N GLU A 123 0.96 -12.02 -0.09
CA GLU A 123 -0.40 -11.85 -0.62
C GLU A 123 -1.38 -11.83 0.56
N HIS A 124 -1.40 -10.73 1.30
CA HIS A 124 -2.41 -10.46 2.25
C HIS A 124 -3.50 -9.84 1.40
N SER A 125 -4.41 -10.73 1.00
CA SER A 125 -5.79 -10.50 0.60
C SER A 125 -6.54 -9.67 1.68
N ILE A 126 -5.99 -8.52 2.07
CA ILE A 126 -6.52 -7.54 3.03
C ILE A 126 -7.46 -6.55 2.32
N TRP A 127 -7.68 -6.72 1.01
CA TRP A 127 -8.54 -5.84 0.22
C TRP A 127 -9.78 -6.52 -0.35
N SER A 128 -10.20 -7.64 0.23
CA SER A 128 -11.49 -8.25 -0.06
C SER A 128 -12.05 -8.91 1.20
N ASP A 129 -12.65 -8.14 2.12
CA ASP A 129 -13.67 -8.73 2.99
C ASP A 129 -14.53 -7.73 3.77
N ASP A 130 -14.00 -6.60 4.26
CA ASP A 130 -14.76 -5.86 5.30
C ASP A 130 -15.90 -4.98 4.79
N GLN A 131 -15.77 -4.32 3.63
CA GLN A 131 -16.86 -3.47 3.10
C GLN A 131 -17.97 -4.29 2.43
N ASP A 132 -17.61 -5.35 1.70
CA ASP A 132 -18.59 -6.20 1.02
C ASP A 132 -19.34 -7.12 1.99
N ARG A 133 -18.68 -7.65 3.05
CA ARG A 133 -19.38 -8.44 4.09
C ARG A 133 -20.44 -7.63 4.83
N ARG A 134 -20.16 -6.36 5.13
CA ARG A 134 -21.13 -5.47 5.80
C ARG A 134 -22.33 -5.16 4.90
N ALA A 135 -22.09 -4.95 3.61
CA ALA A 135 -23.15 -4.69 2.63
C ALA A 135 -24.06 -5.91 2.39
N TYR A 136 -23.52 -7.13 2.47
CA TYR A 136 -24.30 -8.36 2.35
C TYR A 136 -25.15 -8.63 3.59
N GLN A 137 -24.57 -8.46 4.79
CA GLN A 137 -25.34 -8.59 6.04
C GLN A 137 -26.46 -7.55 6.12
N SER A 138 -26.24 -6.35 5.55
CA SER A 138 -27.26 -5.31 5.60
C SER A 138 -28.46 -5.58 4.67
N ARG A 139 -28.23 -6.21 3.51
CA ARG A 139 -29.33 -6.59 2.61
C ARG A 139 -30.15 -7.79 3.10
N ALA A 140 -29.56 -8.65 3.94
CA ALA A 140 -30.28 -9.76 4.53
C ALA A 140 -31.40 -9.23 5.46
N TYR A 141 -31.11 -8.29 6.38
CA TYR A 141 -32.12 -7.79 7.31
C TYR A 141 -33.31 -7.09 6.63
N GLU A 142 -33.11 -6.48 5.46
CA GLU A 142 -34.19 -5.79 4.72
C GLU A 142 -35.15 -6.76 4.02
N GLN A 143 -34.69 -7.95 3.61
CA GLN A 143 -35.54 -8.95 2.94
C GLN A 143 -36.46 -9.70 3.91
N HIS A 144 -36.04 -9.90 5.16
CA HIS A 144 -36.85 -10.63 6.15
C HIS A 144 -38.04 -9.81 6.71
N GLY A 145 -38.08 -8.49 6.49
CA GLY A 145 -39.12 -7.59 6.98
C GLY A 145 -40.35 -7.41 6.07
N ARG A 146 -40.36 -7.97 4.85
CA ARG A 146 -41.47 -7.80 3.89
C ARG A 146 -42.11 -9.12 3.49
N SER A 147 -42.85 -9.75 4.42
CA SER A 147 -43.85 -10.78 4.09
C SER A 147 -45.27 -10.21 4.16
N LYS A 148 -46.00 -10.40 3.06
CA LYS A 148 -47.22 -9.73 2.58
C LYS A 148 -48.45 -9.91 3.50
N LYS A 149 -49.12 -8.80 3.87
CA LYS A 149 -50.53 -8.82 4.32
C LYS A 149 -51.43 -9.35 3.20
N THR A 150 -52.01 -10.52 3.39
CA THR A 150 -53.02 -11.09 2.49
C THR A 150 -54.37 -10.41 2.70
N ARG A 151 -54.96 -9.89 1.63
CA ARG A 151 -56.29 -9.27 1.61
C ARG A 151 -57.36 -10.36 1.82
N LYS A 152 -58.07 -10.29 2.95
CA LYS A 152 -59.23 -11.14 3.28
C LYS A 152 -60.42 -10.79 2.38
N GLY A 153 -60.65 -11.63 1.37
CA GLY A 153 -61.83 -11.59 0.51
C GLY A 153 -63.08 -12.03 1.28
N ARG A 154 -64.08 -11.15 1.29
CA ARG A 154 -65.43 -11.32 1.84
C ARG A 154 -66.19 -12.34 0.99
N ARG A 155 -66.70 -13.41 1.60
CA ARG A 155 -67.57 -14.41 0.95
C ARG A 155 -69.01 -14.22 1.44
N ARG A 156 -69.89 -14.08 0.45
CA ARG A 156 -71.35 -14.28 0.35
C ARG A 156 -72.19 -14.07 1.61
#